data_AF-A0A847FUP8-F1
#
_entry.id   AF-A0A847FUP8-F1
#
_cell.length_a   1.000
_cell.length_b   1.000
_cell.length_c   1.000
_cell.angle_alpha   90.00
_cell.angle_beta   90.00
_cell.angle_gamma   90.00
#
_symmetry.space_group_name_H-M   'P 1'
#
loop_
_entity.id
_entity.type
_entity.pdbx_description
1 polymer ?
#
loop_
_entity_poly.entity_id
_entity_poly.type
_entity_poly.pdbx_seq_one_letter_code
_entity_poly.pdbx_strand_id
1 'polypeptide(L)'
;MIAFGPVPSRRLGQSLGINNIPPKICTYSCVYCQLGRTLRMHVDRRPFYEPEEVVSSVREKVARAREAGEPIDYLTFVPDGEPTLDVNLGREIELLRPLGLPIAVISNASLISREDV
;
A
#
# COMPACT_ATOMS: atom_id res chain seq x y z
N MET A 1 -3.84 4.23 -9.57
CA MET A 1 -2.73 5.17 -9.28
C MET A 1 -1.91 4.55 -8.15
N ILE A 2 -0.58 4.52 -8.25
CA ILE A 2 0.26 3.86 -7.24
C ILE A 2 0.24 4.62 -5.91
N ALA A 3 0.55 5.91 -5.89
CA ALA A 3 0.43 6.75 -4.69
C ALA A 3 -0.75 7.72 -4.77
N PHE A 4 -1.54 7.87 -3.71
CA PHE A 4 -2.72 8.76 -3.66
C PHE A 4 -2.92 9.42 -2.30
N GLY A 5 -3.80 10.42 -2.22
CA GLY A 5 -4.00 11.24 -1.02
C GLY A 5 -3.07 12.46 -0.96
N PRO A 6 -2.71 12.97 0.23
CA PRO A 6 -3.15 12.51 1.56
C PRO A 6 -4.68 12.51 1.70
N VAL A 7 -5.22 11.58 2.47
CA VAL A 7 -6.66 11.49 2.77
C VAL A 7 -6.88 11.39 4.28
N PRO A 8 -7.99 11.93 4.80
CA PRO A 8 -8.34 11.79 6.21
C PRO A 8 -8.64 10.32 6.54
N SER A 9 -7.71 9.68 7.25
CA SER A 9 -7.85 8.38 7.86
C SER A 9 -8.48 8.49 9.24
N ARG A 10 -9.53 7.70 9.49
CA ARG A 10 -10.15 7.61 10.82
C ARG A 10 -9.21 7.03 11.89
N ARG A 11 -8.15 6.33 11.48
CA ARG A 11 -7.21 5.62 12.38
C ARG A 11 -5.84 6.29 12.47
N LEU A 12 -5.41 6.98 11.41
CA LEU A 12 -4.01 7.39 11.21
C LEU A 12 -3.84 8.88 10.89
N GLY A 13 -4.85 9.72 11.10
CA GLY A 13 -4.76 11.15 10.76
C GLY A 13 -4.77 11.38 9.25
N GLN A 14 -3.91 12.25 8.72
CA GLN A 14 -3.75 12.47 7.29
C GLN A 14 -2.78 11.44 6.69
N SER A 15 -3.29 10.50 5.92
CA SER A 15 -2.49 9.40 5.38
C SER A 15 -2.38 9.47 3.86
N LEU A 16 -1.16 9.30 3.35
CA LEU A 16 -0.92 9.06 1.93
C LEU A 16 -1.00 7.55 1.67
N GLY A 17 -1.86 7.14 0.74
CA GLY A 17 -2.12 5.74 0.40
C GLY A 17 -1.21 5.22 -0.71
N ILE A 18 -0.83 3.95 -0.60
CA ILE A 18 0.07 3.25 -1.52
C ILE A 18 -0.63 1.98 -2.02
N ASN A 19 -0.79 1.89 -3.34
CA ASN A 19 -1.20 0.72 -4.09
C ASN A 19 0.04 0.02 -4.65
N ASN A 20 0.64 -0.89 -3.89
CA ASN A 20 1.78 -1.70 -4.35
C ASN A 20 1.38 -2.91 -5.20
N ILE A 21 0.07 -3.14 -5.39
CA ILE A 21 -0.45 -4.18 -6.27
C ILE A 21 -1.61 -3.66 -7.12
N PRO A 22 -1.87 -4.26 -8.30
CA PRO A 22 -3.05 -3.98 -9.11
C PRO A 22 -4.35 -4.28 -8.36
N PRO A 23 -5.43 -3.57 -8.72
CA PRO A 23 -6.71 -3.76 -8.06
C PRO A 23 -7.26 -5.18 -8.28
N LYS A 24 -8.07 -5.65 -7.33
CA LYS A 24 -8.84 -6.90 -7.39
C LYS A 24 -8.03 -8.19 -7.36
N ILE A 25 -6.81 -8.11 -6.85
CA ILE A 25 -5.94 -9.25 -6.56
C ILE A 25 -5.84 -9.40 -5.05
N CYS A 26 -6.46 -10.44 -4.50
CA CYS A 26 -6.57 -10.63 -3.06
C CYS A 26 -6.74 -12.11 -2.74
N THR A 27 -6.30 -12.54 -1.57
CA THR A 27 -6.51 -13.92 -1.07
C THR A 27 -7.96 -14.21 -0.69
N TYR A 28 -8.77 -13.16 -0.49
CA TYR A 28 -10.19 -13.25 -0.15
C TYR A 28 -11.08 -12.53 -1.16
N SER A 29 -12.37 -12.87 -1.11
CA SER A 29 -13.45 -12.17 -1.84
C SER A 29 -14.57 -11.76 -0.88
N CYS A 30 -14.24 -10.88 0.07
CA CYS A 30 -15.15 -10.44 1.12
C CYS A 30 -16.44 -9.83 0.56
N VAL A 31 -17.60 -10.28 1.06
CA VAL A 31 -18.93 -9.79 0.64
C VAL A 31 -19.15 -8.30 0.92
N TYR A 32 -18.37 -7.73 1.85
CA TYR A 32 -18.41 -6.33 2.27
C TYR A 32 -17.28 -5.48 1.66
N CYS A 33 -16.50 -6.02 0.71
CA CYS A 33 -15.42 -5.27 0.09
C CYS A 33 -15.99 -4.09 -0.72
N GLN A 34 -15.61 -2.86 -0.38
CA GLN A 34 -16.09 -1.65 -1.05
C GLN A 34 -15.73 -1.60 -2.54
N LEU A 35 -14.65 -2.30 -2.93
CA LEU A 35 -14.24 -2.39 -4.31
C LEU A 35 -15.17 -3.32 -5.11
N GLY A 36 -15.90 -4.22 -4.44
CA GLY A 36 -16.71 -5.30 -5.01
C GLY A 36 -15.96 -6.64 -5.06
N ARG A 37 -16.48 -7.61 -5.83
CA ARG A 37 -15.93 -8.97 -5.93
C ARG A 37 -14.47 -9.00 -6.38
N THR A 38 -13.68 -9.91 -5.83
CA THR A 38 -12.30 -10.18 -6.25
C THR A 38 -12.30 -10.86 -7.62
N LEU A 39 -11.46 -10.38 -8.54
CA LEU A 39 -11.36 -10.92 -9.89
C LEU A 39 -10.34 -12.06 -9.97
N ARG A 40 -9.30 -11.98 -9.14
CA ARG A 40 -8.21 -12.96 -9.11
C ARG A 40 -7.85 -13.30 -7.68
N MET A 41 -8.25 -14.49 -7.25
CA MET A 41 -7.86 -15.03 -5.95
C MET A 41 -6.53 -15.78 -6.08
N HIS A 42 -5.53 -15.33 -5.34
CA HIS A 42 -4.20 -15.92 -5.31
C HIS A 42 -3.68 -15.91 -3.88
N VAL A 43 -2.87 -16.92 -3.54
CA VAL A 43 -2.14 -17.02 -2.26
C VAL A 43 -0.62 -17.02 -2.47
N ASP A 44 -0.18 -17.24 -3.70
CA ASP A 44 1.23 -17.19 -4.06
C ASP A 44 1.68 -15.75 -4.21
N ARG A 45 2.74 -15.43 -3.47
CA ARG A 45 3.38 -14.12 -3.54
C ARG A 45 4.17 -13.99 -4.83
N ARG A 46 4.09 -12.84 -5.48
CA ARG A 46 4.82 -12.56 -6.73
C ARG A 46 5.09 -11.05 -6.86
N PRO A 47 6.05 -10.63 -7.69
CA PRO A 47 6.23 -9.21 -7.99
C PRO A 47 5.05 -8.68 -8.80
N PHE A 48 4.66 -7.43 -8.54
CA PHE A 48 3.58 -6.74 -9.24
C PHE A 48 4.05 -5.47 -9.94
N TYR A 49 4.84 -4.66 -9.24
CA TYR A 49 5.56 -3.51 -9.77
C TYR A 49 7.04 -3.64 -9.40
N GLU A 50 7.89 -2.89 -10.12
CA GLU A 50 9.27 -2.70 -9.67
C GLU A 50 9.25 -1.80 -8.42
N PRO A 51 10.00 -2.12 -7.35
CA PRO A 51 9.99 -1.33 -6.11
C PRO A 51 10.29 0.15 -6.35
N GLU A 52 11.18 0.44 -7.30
CA GLU A 52 11.59 1.79 -7.69
C GLU A 52 10.42 2.59 -8.30
N GLU A 53 9.51 1.94 -9.02
CA GLU A 53 8.30 2.57 -9.57
C GLU A 53 7.39 3.04 -8.43
N VAL A 54 7.15 2.17 -7.45
CA VAL A 54 6.33 2.48 -6.27
C VAL A 54 6.95 3.60 -5.46
N VAL A 55 8.24 3.50 -5.16
CA VAL A 55 8.97 4.49 -4.39
C VAL A 55 9.01 5.84 -5.10
N SER A 56 9.23 5.85 -6.41
CA SER A 56 9.22 7.09 -7.21
C SER A 56 7.84 7.77 -7.14
N SER A 57 6.76 7.01 -7.32
CA SER A 57 5.39 7.55 -7.24
C SER A 57 5.08 8.14 -5.86
N VAL A 58 5.50 7.45 -4.79
CA VAL A 58 5.31 7.94 -3.41
C VAL A 58 6.14 9.19 -3.14
N ARG A 59 7.41 9.22 -3.56
CA ARG A 59 8.30 10.39 -3.39
C ARG A 59 7.74 11.63 -4.07
N GLU A 60 7.29 11.49 -5.31
CA GLU A 60 6.68 12.58 -6.06
C GLU A 60 5.43 13.10 -5.34
N LYS A 61 4.58 12.20 -4.85
CA LYS A 61 3.35 12.57 -4.16
C LYS A 61 3.62 13.25 -2.81
N VAL A 62 4.60 12.77 -2.05
CA VAL A 62 5.07 13.40 -0.81
C VAL A 62 5.62 14.80 -1.07
N ALA A 63 6.42 14.99 -2.13
CA ALA A 63 6.96 16.29 -2.48
C ALA A 63 5.84 17.30 -2.80
N ARG A 64 4.87 16.91 -3.64
CA ARG A 64 3.72 17.75 -3.99
C ARG A 64 2.87 18.12 -2.77
N ALA A 65 2.61 17.17 -1.86
CA ALA A 65 1.87 17.44 -0.64
C ALA A 65 2.62 18.43 0.29
N ARG A 66 3.95 18.28 0.41
CA ARG A 66 4.78 19.24 1.17
C ARG A 66 4.76 20.64 0.57
N GLU A 67 4.85 20.74 -0.76
CA GLU A 67 4.74 22.03 -1.48
C GLU A 67 3.37 22.69 -1.28
N ALA A 68 2.31 21.89 -1.24
CA ALA A 68 0.94 22.35 -0.98
C ALA A 68 0.64 22.65 0.50
N GLY A 69 1.58 22.37 1.43
CA GLY A 69 1.36 22.50 2.87
C GLY A 69 0.38 21.47 3.44
N GLU A 70 0.15 20.37 2.74
CA GLU A 70 -0.71 19.27 3.19
C GLU A 70 0.07 18.37 4.15
N PRO A 71 -0.38 18.20 5.40
CA PRO A 71 0.31 17.33 6.35
C PRO A 71 0.18 15.86 5.95
N ILE A 72 1.24 15.09 6.24
CA ILE A 72 1.26 13.64 6.08
C ILE A 72 1.69 13.04 7.42
N ASP A 73 0.77 12.37 8.08
CA ASP A 73 1.02 11.67 9.34
C ASP A 73 1.53 10.25 9.10
N TYR A 74 1.07 9.59 8.02
CA TYR A 74 1.43 8.21 7.66
C TYR A 74 1.56 8.00 6.15
N LEU A 75 2.51 7.13 5.79
CA LEU A 75 2.49 6.40 4.53
C LEU A 75 1.82 5.05 4.77
N THR A 76 0.74 4.75 4.05
CA THR A 76 -0.01 3.51 4.30
C THR A 76 -0.09 2.66 3.05
N PHE A 77 0.42 1.43 3.12
CA PHE A 77 0.10 0.37 2.17
C PHE A 77 -1.34 -0.08 2.40
N VAL A 78 -2.22 0.41 1.54
CA VAL A 78 -3.67 0.11 1.54
C VAL A 78 -4.11 -0.06 0.09
N PRO A 79 -3.63 -1.11 -0.57
CA PRO A 79 -3.92 -1.31 -1.98
C PRO A 79 -5.37 -1.72 -2.20
N ASP A 80 -5.80 -1.65 -3.45
CA ASP A 80 -7.05 -2.23 -3.93
C ASP A 80 -7.02 -3.79 -4.00
N GLY A 81 -6.36 -4.43 -3.04
CA GLY A 81 -6.07 -5.86 -2.97
C GLY A 81 -5.45 -6.25 -1.62
N GLU A 82 -4.75 -7.38 -1.56
CA GLU A 82 -3.97 -7.78 -0.37
C GLU A 82 -2.47 -7.42 -0.53
N PRO A 83 -1.92 -6.45 0.23
CA PRO A 83 -0.54 -5.96 0.05
C PRO A 83 0.53 -7.03 0.22
N THR A 84 0.30 -8.02 1.10
CA THR A 84 1.28 -9.07 1.40
C THR A 84 1.50 -10.05 0.24
N LEU A 85 0.65 -10.01 -0.79
CA LEU A 85 0.87 -10.79 -2.01
C LEU A 85 2.10 -10.32 -2.79
N ASP A 86 2.56 -9.10 -2.58
CA ASP A 86 3.79 -8.64 -3.19
C ASP A 86 5.03 -9.18 -2.45
N VAL A 87 5.94 -9.79 -3.20
CA VAL A 87 7.25 -10.21 -2.67
C VAL A 87 8.13 -9.00 -2.32
N ASN A 88 7.86 -7.86 -2.94
CA ASN A 88 8.67 -6.65 -2.79
C ASN A 88 8.23 -5.74 -1.64
N LEU A 89 7.12 -6.03 -0.94
CA LEU A 89 6.58 -5.16 0.13
C LEU A 89 7.65 -4.74 1.16
N GLY A 90 8.46 -5.68 1.65
CA GLY A 90 9.53 -5.37 2.60
C GLY A 90 10.60 -4.44 2.00
N ARG A 91 10.95 -4.63 0.73
CA ARG A 91 11.91 -3.79 0.01
C ARG A 91 11.37 -2.37 -0.19
N GLU A 92 10.11 -2.23 -0.56
CA GLU A 92 9.44 -0.94 -0.70
C GLU A 92 9.41 -0.17 0.62
N ILE A 93 9.06 -0.84 1.72
CA ILE A 93 9.10 -0.25 3.08
C ILE A 93 10.49 0.30 3.39
N GLU A 94 11.55 -0.49 3.20
CA GLU A 94 12.92 -0.06 3.45
C GLU A 94 13.34 1.15 2.60
N LEU A 95 12.93 1.20 1.34
CA LEU A 95 13.23 2.32 0.44
C LEU A 95 12.45 3.61 0.76
N LEU A 96 11.31 3.49 1.44
CA LEU A 96 10.47 4.60 1.87
C LEU A 96 10.83 5.15 3.26
N ARG A 97 11.48 4.36 4.14
CA ARG A 97 11.92 4.81 5.48
C ARG A 97 12.67 6.15 5.49
N PRO A 98 13.57 6.47 4.53
CA PRO A 98 14.28 7.75 4.52
C PRO A 98 13.38 8.99 4.40
N LEU A 99 12.10 8.84 4.03
CA LEU A 99 11.15 9.94 4.01
C LEU A 99 10.79 10.48 5.41
N GLY A 100 11.14 9.74 6.46
CA GLY A 100 10.93 10.14 7.85
C GLY A 100 9.47 10.11 8.29
N LEU A 101 8.61 9.41 7.54
CA LEU A 101 7.19 9.27 7.82
C LEU A 101 6.92 7.85 8.38
N PRO A 102 6.10 7.71 9.43
CA PRO A 102 5.61 6.41 9.87
C PRO A 102 4.96 5.63 8.73
N ILE A 103 5.22 4.33 8.67
CA ILE A 103 4.69 3.43 7.64
C ILE A 103 3.70 2.45 8.28
N ALA A 104 2.52 2.31 7.69
CA ALA A 104 1.50 1.35 8.08
C ALA A 104 1.17 0.40 6.92
N VAL A 105 0.75 -0.82 7.24
CA VAL A 105 0.26 -1.82 6.28
C VAL A 105 -1.11 -2.28 6.73
N ILE A 106 -2.13 -2.15 5.87
CA ILE A 106 -3.47 -2.67 6.11
C ILE A 106 -3.62 -3.98 5.34
N SER A 107 -3.56 -5.10 6.07
CA SER A 107 -3.64 -6.45 5.53
C SER A 107 -4.88 -7.18 6.05
N ASN A 108 -5.39 -8.12 5.26
CA ASN A 108 -6.40 -9.10 5.68
C ASN A 108 -5.82 -10.27 6.51
N ALA A 109 -4.51 -10.26 6.76
CA ALA A 109 -3.74 -11.22 7.56
C ALA A 109 -3.69 -12.67 7.04
N SER A 110 -4.22 -12.96 5.85
CA SER A 110 -4.22 -14.31 5.27
C SER A 110 -2.83 -14.94 5.07
N LEU A 111 -1.79 -14.12 4.92
CA LEU A 111 -0.41 -14.57 4.68
C LEU A 111 0.55 -14.30 5.85
N ILE A 112 0.08 -13.73 6.96
CA ILE A 112 0.94 -13.26 8.07
C ILE A 112 1.67 -14.38 8.82
N SER A 113 1.24 -15.63 8.65
CA SER A 113 1.91 -16.80 9.23
C SER A 113 3.11 -17.29 8.41
N ARG A 114 3.32 -16.76 7.19
CA ARG A 114 4.47 -17.10 6.38
C ARG A 114 5.70 -16.36 6.88
N GLU A 115 6.82 -17.06 7.00
CA GLU A 115 8.09 -16.47 7.44
C GLU A 115 8.63 -15.38 6.50
N ASP A 116 8.19 -15.39 5.24
CA ASP A 116 8.61 -14.41 4.24
C ASP A 116 7.84 -13.08 4.32
N VAL A 117 6.75 -12.99 5.11
CA VAL A 117 5.85 -11.82 5.26
C VAL A 117 6.11 -11.10 6.58
#